data_AF-A0A4Q5IV27-F1
#
_entry.id   AF-A0A4Q5IV27-F1
#
_cell.length_a   1.000
_cell.length_b   1.000
_cell.length_c   1.000
_cell.angle_alpha   90.00
_cell.angle_beta   90.00
_cell.angle_gamma   90.00
#
_symmetry.space_group_name_H-M   'P 1'
#
loop_
_entity.id
_entity.type
_entity.pdbx_description
1 polymer ?
#
loop_
_entity_poly.entity_id
_entity_poly.type
_entity_poly.pdbx_seq_one_letter_code
_entity_poly.pdbx_strand_id
1 'polypeptide(L)'
;MFATGSRSTVVAGHDAVVRPTFDGHATLDLGPYIPSFRLPTGTRLGAAIDLGATELDSYEALIERYAFIASQPEGQVAKVRATIADLALDSAVLGAVIGLAGPALVLLVGWSRWRELTHPWTLRRTALAGMSAVVLLAAGLVVRDDQVPPVESGDWVPLQEALPDLDVPAEAASLEVESGLMTTGTRRLVESALDTYRTSLDFYRELVEAAPVLASQLRQPEEGEVVGLLVSDRHDNVGMDPVARAVADAGGATFLLDAGDDTSTGSSWESFSLESLAEAFGDYDDRYGIAGNHDNGDFVTDRLDELGFTTLDGEVVDGPEGIRLLGVSDVRSSGLGSWRDERGVTFEEQSTRLADLACERDADGERISTLLVHDANSARVALERGCVDLVLAGHLHVQVGPTPVVGENGRTGYTYTNGTTGGAAYALAIGSKLRRDAEVSLVTYRDGRPAGIQPVVVRTTGEYEVGDWTPLQLDDIAATEDVRE
;
A
#
# COMPACT_ATOMS: atom_id res chain seq x y z
N MET A 1 -18.29 -27.58 -11.54
CA MET A 1 -18.31 -26.10 -11.49
C MET A 1 -17.10 -25.57 -10.76
N PHE A 2 -16.85 -25.96 -9.51
CA PHE A 2 -15.62 -25.53 -8.83
C PHE A 2 -14.34 -25.86 -9.61
N ALA A 3 -14.18 -27.10 -10.05
CA ALA A 3 -13.02 -27.57 -10.84
C ALA A 3 -12.85 -26.93 -12.23
N THR A 4 -13.86 -26.19 -12.70
CA THR A 4 -13.88 -25.53 -14.03
C THR A 4 -14.10 -24.03 -13.88
N GLY A 5 -14.08 -23.52 -12.65
CA GLY A 5 -14.31 -22.11 -12.35
C GLY A 5 -12.98 -21.37 -12.43
N SER A 6 -13.04 -20.14 -12.91
CA SER A 6 -11.94 -19.19 -12.85
C SER A 6 -12.47 -17.88 -12.28
N ARG A 7 -11.61 -17.11 -11.63
CA ARG A 7 -11.94 -15.76 -11.19
C ARG A 7 -10.75 -14.85 -11.43
N SER A 8 -11.03 -13.73 -12.09
CA SER A 8 -10.06 -12.64 -12.20
C SER A 8 -9.93 -11.95 -10.84
N THR A 9 -8.71 -11.78 -10.40
CA THR A 9 -8.35 -11.04 -9.18
C THR A 9 -6.99 -10.40 -9.40
N VAL A 10 -6.59 -9.49 -8.53
CA VAL A 10 -5.24 -8.92 -8.61
C VAL A 10 -4.34 -9.72 -7.68
N VAL A 11 -3.41 -10.50 -8.24
CA VAL A 11 -2.35 -11.16 -7.46
C VAL A 11 -1.05 -10.46 -7.81
N ALA A 12 -0.27 -10.10 -6.80
CA ALA A 12 1.04 -9.50 -7.00
C ALA A 12 1.00 -8.22 -7.86
N GLY A 13 -0.06 -7.41 -7.76
CA GLY A 13 -0.20 -6.18 -8.57
C GLY A 13 -0.47 -6.41 -10.07
N HIS A 14 -0.76 -7.65 -10.49
CA HIS A 14 -1.16 -8.01 -11.84
C HIS A 14 -2.59 -8.53 -11.88
N ASP A 15 -3.32 -8.21 -12.96
CA ASP A 15 -4.55 -8.91 -13.30
C ASP A 15 -4.22 -10.39 -13.50
N ALA A 16 -4.74 -11.20 -12.58
CA ALA A 16 -4.46 -12.61 -12.49
C ALA A 16 -5.75 -13.40 -12.66
N VAL A 17 -5.68 -14.51 -13.38
CA VAL A 17 -6.78 -15.47 -13.43
C VAL A 17 -6.46 -16.63 -12.51
N VAL A 18 -7.21 -16.75 -11.41
CA VAL A 18 -7.04 -17.82 -10.43
C VAL A 18 -8.00 -18.97 -10.76
N ARG A 19 -7.47 -20.19 -10.82
CA ARG A 19 -8.21 -21.42 -11.09
C ARG A 19 -7.87 -22.46 -10.01
N PRO A 20 -8.85 -23.15 -9.40
CA PRO A 20 -8.57 -24.19 -8.42
C PRO A 20 -8.04 -25.45 -9.10
N THR A 21 -6.97 -26.04 -8.56
CA THR A 21 -6.38 -27.29 -9.04
C THR A 21 -6.43 -28.38 -7.98
N PHE A 22 -6.14 -29.62 -8.36
CA PHE A 22 -6.12 -30.77 -7.44
C PHE A 22 -4.76 -31.49 -7.40
N ASP A 23 -3.73 -30.84 -7.90
CA ASP A 23 -2.34 -31.32 -7.91
C ASP A 23 -1.60 -31.00 -6.60
N GLY A 24 -2.25 -30.29 -5.67
CA GLY A 24 -1.68 -29.92 -4.37
C GLY A 24 -0.59 -28.85 -4.43
N HIS A 25 -0.50 -28.12 -5.54
CA HIS A 25 0.49 -27.06 -5.74
C HIS A 25 -0.22 -25.73 -6.00
N ALA A 26 0.37 -24.64 -5.49
CA ALA A 26 0.07 -23.30 -5.95
C ALA A 26 1.10 -22.97 -7.04
N THR A 27 0.65 -22.88 -8.28
CA THR A 27 1.46 -22.64 -9.47
C THR A 27 1.21 -21.22 -9.95
N LEU A 28 2.28 -20.44 -10.07
CA LEU A 28 2.32 -19.09 -10.60
C LEU A 28 2.90 -19.13 -12.01
N ASP A 29 2.06 -18.84 -12.99
CA ASP A 29 2.43 -18.72 -14.39
C ASP A 29 2.70 -17.25 -14.71
N LEU A 30 3.91 -16.98 -15.21
CA LEU A 30 4.42 -15.65 -15.54
C LEU A 30 4.41 -15.38 -17.06
N GLY A 31 3.82 -16.30 -17.84
CA GLY A 31 3.73 -16.21 -19.29
C GLY A 31 4.90 -16.86 -20.04
N PRO A 32 4.94 -16.73 -21.38
CA PRO A 32 5.73 -17.61 -22.25
C PRO A 32 7.24 -17.37 -22.25
N TYR A 33 7.72 -16.31 -21.59
CA TYR A 33 9.13 -15.87 -21.64
C TYR A 33 9.84 -15.94 -20.28
N ILE A 34 9.09 -16.17 -19.19
CA ILE A 34 9.62 -16.26 -17.83
C ILE A 34 9.22 -17.63 -17.28
N PRO A 35 10.13 -18.35 -16.61
CA PRO A 35 9.82 -19.66 -16.06
C PRO A 35 8.76 -19.55 -14.96
N SER A 36 7.78 -20.44 -15.00
CA SER A 36 6.74 -20.55 -13.97
C SER A 36 7.30 -21.09 -12.67
N PHE A 37 6.67 -20.74 -11.55
CA PHE A 37 7.06 -21.21 -10.21
C PHE A 37 5.91 -21.97 -9.56
N ARG A 38 6.21 -22.94 -8.69
CA ARG A 38 5.18 -23.59 -7.88
C ARG A 38 5.65 -23.94 -6.48
N LEU A 39 4.70 -24.00 -5.55
CA LEU A 39 4.94 -24.33 -4.15
C LEU A 39 3.90 -25.34 -3.64
N PRO A 40 4.28 -26.37 -2.86
CA PRO A 40 3.33 -27.32 -2.28
C PRO A 40 2.39 -26.66 -1.26
N THR A 41 1.08 -26.91 -1.37
CA THR A 41 0.08 -26.36 -0.44
C THR A 41 -0.10 -27.20 0.82
N GLY A 42 0.52 -28.37 0.89
CA GLY A 42 0.35 -29.35 1.98
C GLY A 42 -1.01 -30.07 1.95
N THR A 43 -1.85 -29.84 0.94
CA THR A 43 -3.15 -30.50 0.76
C THR A 43 -3.30 -31.00 -0.68
N ARG A 44 -4.42 -31.67 -1.00
CA ARG A 44 -4.74 -32.00 -2.39
C ARG A 44 -5.29 -30.83 -3.19
N LEU A 45 -5.65 -29.73 -2.53
CA LEU A 45 -6.17 -28.54 -3.20
C LEU A 45 -5.00 -27.63 -3.55
N GLY A 46 -4.93 -27.26 -4.82
CA GLY A 46 -3.95 -26.32 -5.36
C GLY A 46 -4.62 -25.11 -6.01
N ALA A 47 -3.80 -24.28 -6.63
CA ALA A 47 -4.23 -23.12 -7.39
C ALA A 47 -3.32 -22.93 -8.61
N ALA A 48 -3.89 -22.69 -9.78
CA ALA A 48 -3.17 -22.13 -10.92
C ALA A 48 -3.47 -20.63 -10.98
N ILE A 49 -2.43 -19.82 -10.96
CA ILE A 49 -2.48 -18.36 -10.95
C ILE A 49 -1.77 -17.90 -12.22
N ASP A 50 -2.56 -17.38 -13.16
CA ASP A 50 -2.08 -16.94 -14.46
C ASP A 50 -1.98 -15.42 -14.47
N LEU A 51 -0.75 -14.90 -14.40
CA LEU A 51 -0.44 -13.47 -14.48
C LEU A 51 -0.29 -13.14 -15.96
N GLY A 52 -1.35 -12.59 -16.57
CA GLY A 52 -1.41 -12.40 -18.02
C GLY A 52 -0.21 -11.63 -18.60
N ALA A 53 0.07 -11.85 -19.90
CA ALA A 53 1.19 -11.23 -20.59
C ALA A 53 1.16 -9.70 -20.46
N THR A 54 2.17 -9.13 -19.80
CA THR A 54 2.32 -7.68 -19.66
C THR A 54 2.91 -7.12 -20.96
N GLU A 55 2.16 -6.29 -21.70
CA GLU A 55 2.69 -5.54 -22.85
C GLU A 55 3.51 -4.34 -22.35
N LEU A 56 4.82 -4.48 -22.12
CA LEU A 56 5.71 -3.34 -21.83
C LEU A 56 7.13 -3.51 -22.42
N ASP A 57 7.72 -2.38 -22.81
CA ASP A 57 8.89 -2.23 -23.68
C ASP A 57 10.27 -2.49 -23.03
N SER A 58 10.36 -2.92 -21.76
CA SER A 58 11.65 -3.37 -21.19
C SER A 58 11.52 -4.43 -20.09
N TYR A 59 12.31 -5.50 -20.22
CA TYR A 59 12.28 -6.69 -19.37
C TYR A 59 12.92 -6.49 -17.98
N GLU A 60 13.83 -5.52 -17.82
CA GLU A 60 14.48 -5.21 -16.53
C GLU A 60 13.49 -4.57 -15.52
N ALA A 61 12.56 -3.74 -16.00
CA ALA A 61 11.54 -3.11 -15.14
C ALA A 61 10.50 -4.11 -14.62
N LEU A 62 10.25 -5.20 -15.36
CA LEU A 62 9.41 -6.31 -14.91
C LEU A 62 10.05 -7.03 -13.72
N ILE A 63 11.34 -7.36 -13.82
CA ILE A 63 12.05 -8.18 -12.84
C ILE A 63 12.23 -7.43 -11.51
N GLU A 64 12.54 -6.13 -11.54
CA GLU A 64 12.63 -5.30 -10.32
C GLU A 64 11.29 -5.22 -9.57
N ARG A 65 10.17 -5.18 -10.32
CA ARG A 65 8.81 -5.19 -9.76
C ARG A 65 8.44 -6.58 -9.20
N TYR A 66 8.77 -7.66 -9.91
CA TYR A 66 8.45 -9.04 -9.51
C TYR A 66 9.31 -9.58 -8.36
N ALA A 67 10.58 -9.16 -8.25
CA ALA A 67 11.50 -9.62 -7.20
C ALA A 67 11.09 -9.13 -5.81
N PHE A 68 10.41 -7.98 -5.71
CA PHE A 68 9.99 -7.40 -4.45
C PHE A 68 8.60 -7.89 -3.99
N ILE A 69 7.70 -8.23 -4.90
CA ILE A 69 6.41 -8.84 -4.54
C ILE A 69 6.57 -10.25 -3.92
N ALA A 70 7.71 -10.90 -4.19
CA ALA A 70 8.12 -12.14 -3.52
C ALA A 70 8.61 -11.94 -2.07
N SER A 71 8.75 -10.70 -1.59
CA SER A 71 9.27 -10.39 -0.24
C SER A 71 8.23 -10.44 0.87
N GLN A 72 6.93 -10.43 0.55
CA GLN A 72 5.80 -10.43 1.51
C GLN A 72 4.68 -11.39 1.02
N PRO A 73 4.86 -12.72 1.11
CA PRO A 73 3.96 -13.71 0.51
C PRO A 73 2.61 -13.86 1.23
N GLU A 74 2.47 -13.46 2.49
CA GLU A 74 1.31 -13.78 3.33
C GLU A 74 0.01 -13.12 2.83
N GLY A 75 0.05 -11.83 2.47
CA GLY A 75 -1.11 -11.10 1.96
C GLY A 75 -1.61 -11.62 0.61
N GLN A 76 -0.68 -11.98 -0.29
CA GLN A 76 -1.01 -12.56 -1.60
C GLN A 76 -1.61 -13.96 -1.45
N VAL A 77 -1.06 -14.77 -0.54
CA VAL A 77 -1.59 -16.10 -0.21
C VAL A 77 -3.00 -16.01 0.38
N ALA A 78 -3.26 -15.04 1.28
CA ALA A 78 -4.58 -14.81 1.85
C ALA A 78 -5.60 -14.45 0.76
N LYS A 79 -5.24 -13.60 -0.19
CA LYS A 79 -6.10 -13.18 -1.31
C LYS A 79 -6.42 -14.32 -2.29
N VAL A 80 -5.43 -15.13 -2.64
CA VAL A 80 -5.64 -16.34 -3.45
C VAL A 80 -6.53 -17.33 -2.71
N ARG A 81 -6.30 -17.55 -1.41
CA ARG A 81 -7.14 -18.44 -0.59
C ARG A 81 -8.58 -17.95 -0.52
N ALA A 82 -8.81 -16.65 -0.32
CA ALA A 82 -10.14 -16.06 -0.32
C ALA A 82 -10.84 -16.23 -1.68
N THR A 83 -10.12 -16.00 -2.78
CA THR A 83 -10.64 -16.17 -4.15
C THR A 83 -11.09 -17.61 -4.40
N ILE A 84 -10.30 -18.61 -3.95
CA ILE A 84 -10.65 -20.02 -4.05
C ILE A 84 -11.84 -20.38 -3.15
N ALA A 85 -11.89 -19.82 -1.93
CA ALA A 85 -13.00 -20.02 -1.02
C ALA A 85 -14.32 -19.49 -1.60
N ASP A 86 -14.29 -18.31 -2.24
CA ASP A 86 -15.46 -17.74 -2.92
C ASP A 86 -15.91 -18.60 -4.11
N LEU A 87 -14.97 -19.07 -4.93
CA LEU A 87 -15.28 -19.99 -6.03
C LEU A 87 -15.94 -21.28 -5.52
N ALA A 88 -15.50 -21.78 -4.35
CA ALA A 88 -16.10 -22.94 -3.71
C ALA A 88 -17.51 -22.65 -3.20
N LEU A 89 -17.72 -21.48 -2.58
CA LEU A 89 -19.02 -21.05 -2.07
C LEU A 89 -20.02 -20.84 -3.20
N ASP A 90 -19.66 -20.13 -4.26
CA ASP A 90 -20.50 -19.89 -5.43
C ASP A 90 -20.90 -21.21 -6.11
N SER A 91 -19.92 -22.12 -6.24
CA SER A 91 -20.17 -23.45 -6.79
C SER A 91 -21.10 -24.29 -5.91
N ALA A 92 -21.00 -24.16 -4.59
CA ALA A 92 -21.88 -24.83 -3.64
C ALA A 92 -23.30 -24.27 -3.68
N VAL A 93 -23.46 -22.95 -3.73
CA VAL A 93 -24.76 -22.27 -3.85
C VAL A 93 -25.44 -22.66 -5.16
N LEU A 94 -24.72 -22.58 -6.28
CA LEU A 94 -25.28 -22.94 -7.58
C LEU A 94 -25.59 -24.44 -7.67
N GLY A 95 -24.73 -25.29 -7.10
CA GLY A 95 -25.01 -26.72 -6.94
C GLY A 95 -26.26 -27.01 -6.11
N ALA A 96 -26.48 -26.25 -5.03
CA ALA A 96 -27.68 -26.35 -4.21
C ALA A 96 -28.94 -25.92 -4.98
N VAL A 97 -28.88 -24.81 -5.73
CA VAL A 97 -29.99 -24.35 -6.57
C VAL A 97 -30.38 -25.39 -7.62
N ILE A 98 -29.40 -25.97 -8.33
CA ILE A 98 -29.65 -27.03 -9.33
C ILE A 98 -30.15 -28.31 -8.65
N GLY A 99 -29.55 -28.71 -7.54
CA GLY A 99 -29.93 -29.90 -6.78
C GLY A 99 -31.35 -29.82 -6.20
N LEU A 100 -31.78 -28.62 -5.80
CA LEU A 100 -33.11 -28.36 -5.26
C LEU A 100 -34.18 -28.11 -6.34
N ALA A 101 -33.79 -27.79 -7.58
CA ALA A 101 -34.73 -27.53 -8.67
C ALA A 101 -35.62 -28.75 -8.99
N GLY A 102 -35.05 -29.97 -8.97
CA GLY A 102 -35.80 -31.21 -9.19
C GLY A 102 -36.87 -31.47 -8.12
N PRO A 103 -36.50 -31.53 -6.83
CA PRO A 103 -37.45 -31.63 -5.72
C PRO A 103 -38.49 -30.49 -5.70
N ALA A 104 -38.09 -29.25 -5.98
CA ALA A 104 -39.00 -28.10 -6.04
C ALA A 104 -40.04 -28.25 -7.16
N LEU A 105 -39.62 -28.73 -8.34
CA LEU A 105 -40.53 -29.07 -9.45
C LEU A 105 -41.51 -30.19 -9.07
N VAL A 106 -41.05 -31.21 -8.34
CA VAL A 106 -41.92 -32.29 -7.85
C VAL A 106 -42.96 -31.76 -6.85
N LEU A 107 -42.54 -30.87 -5.96
CA LEU A 107 -43.42 -30.23 -4.98
C LEU A 107 -44.44 -29.29 -5.65
N LEU A 108 -44.02 -28.48 -6.62
CA LEU A 108 -44.88 -27.55 -7.36
C LEU A 108 -45.90 -28.26 -8.26
N VAL A 109 -45.53 -29.36 -8.91
CA VAL A 109 -46.43 -30.14 -9.78
C VAL A 109 -47.37 -31.05 -8.95
N GLY A 110 -46.95 -31.42 -7.74
CA GLY A 110 -47.67 -32.32 -6.84
C GLY A 110 -47.41 -33.79 -7.15
N TRP A 111 -47.29 -34.60 -6.10
CA TRP A 111 -46.90 -36.01 -6.17
C TRP A 111 -47.85 -36.90 -6.99
N SER A 112 -49.14 -36.55 -7.05
CA SER A 112 -50.15 -37.30 -7.81
C SER A 112 -50.00 -37.11 -9.32
N ARG A 113 -49.84 -35.87 -9.78
CA ARG A 113 -49.64 -35.51 -11.20
C ARG A 113 -48.26 -35.92 -11.73
N TRP A 114 -47.24 -35.91 -10.88
CA TRP A 114 -45.90 -36.38 -11.27
C TRP A 114 -45.90 -37.86 -11.66
N ARG A 115 -46.65 -38.71 -10.94
CA ARG A 115 -46.78 -40.15 -11.27
C ARG A 115 -47.55 -40.39 -12.58
N GLU A 116 -48.52 -39.55 -12.91
CA GLU A 116 -49.24 -39.60 -14.19
C GLU A 116 -48.33 -39.25 -15.38
N LEU A 117 -47.40 -38.31 -15.21
CA LEU A 117 -46.42 -37.93 -16.23
C LEU A 117 -45.33 -39.01 -16.46
N THR A 118 -45.10 -39.89 -15.48
CA THR A 118 -44.13 -41.00 -15.56
C THR A 118 -44.65 -42.29 -16.22
N HIS A 119 -45.81 -42.26 -16.89
CA HIS A 119 -46.33 -43.43 -17.60
C HIS A 119 -45.41 -43.80 -18.79
N PRO A 120 -45.19 -45.10 -19.12
CA PRO A 120 -44.07 -45.53 -19.97
C PRO A 120 -44.07 -45.02 -21.41
N TRP A 121 -45.21 -44.49 -21.89
CA TRP A 121 -45.38 -44.01 -23.26
C TRP A 121 -45.04 -42.53 -23.45
N THR A 122 -45.09 -41.71 -22.39
CA THR A 122 -44.68 -40.29 -22.42
C THR A 122 -43.22 -40.10 -22.04
N LEU A 123 -42.62 -41.06 -21.33
CA LEU A 123 -41.25 -41.03 -20.80
C LEU A 123 -40.20 -40.71 -21.88
N ARG A 124 -40.33 -41.26 -23.10
CA ARG A 124 -39.34 -41.03 -24.16
C ARG A 124 -39.36 -39.62 -24.75
N ARG A 125 -40.45 -38.86 -24.60
CA ARG A 125 -40.54 -37.48 -25.14
C ARG A 125 -40.36 -36.42 -24.07
N THR A 126 -40.89 -36.63 -22.86
CA THR A 126 -40.74 -35.68 -21.75
C THR A 126 -39.40 -35.81 -21.04
N ALA A 127 -38.83 -37.01 -20.90
CA ALA A 127 -37.47 -37.17 -20.35
C ALA A 127 -36.41 -36.65 -21.32
N LEU A 128 -36.59 -36.83 -22.64
CA LEU A 128 -35.70 -36.23 -23.63
C LEU A 128 -35.85 -34.70 -23.66
N ALA A 129 -37.06 -34.14 -23.61
CA ALA A 129 -37.22 -32.68 -23.59
C ALA A 129 -36.71 -32.03 -22.28
N GLY A 130 -36.96 -32.66 -21.13
CA GLY A 130 -36.48 -32.18 -19.82
C GLY A 130 -34.97 -32.35 -19.66
N MET A 131 -34.40 -33.47 -20.11
CA MET A 131 -32.96 -33.69 -20.12
C MET A 131 -32.27 -32.79 -21.14
N SER A 132 -32.85 -32.56 -22.32
CA SER A 132 -32.34 -31.57 -23.28
C SER A 132 -32.45 -30.16 -22.74
N ALA A 133 -33.50 -29.80 -22.00
CA ALA A 133 -33.61 -28.47 -21.38
C ALA A 133 -32.59 -28.28 -20.24
N VAL A 134 -32.34 -29.31 -19.42
CA VAL A 134 -31.29 -29.27 -18.38
C VAL A 134 -29.90 -29.30 -18.99
N VAL A 135 -29.68 -30.07 -20.07
CA VAL A 135 -28.42 -30.08 -20.84
C VAL A 135 -28.23 -28.76 -21.58
N LEU A 136 -29.27 -28.11 -22.08
CA LEU A 136 -29.20 -26.79 -22.71
C LEU A 136 -29.07 -25.65 -21.70
N LEU A 137 -29.65 -25.77 -20.49
CA LEU A 137 -29.39 -24.85 -19.39
C LEU A 137 -27.95 -25.02 -18.86
N ALA A 138 -27.50 -26.27 -18.69
CA ALA A 138 -26.14 -26.58 -18.31
C ALA A 138 -25.14 -26.15 -19.40
N ALA A 139 -25.44 -26.38 -20.68
CA ALA A 139 -24.62 -25.91 -21.80
C ALA A 139 -24.64 -24.39 -21.92
N GLY A 140 -25.79 -23.74 -21.72
CA GLY A 140 -25.93 -22.28 -21.73
C GLY A 140 -25.20 -21.59 -20.57
N LEU A 141 -25.04 -22.27 -19.42
CA LEU A 141 -24.25 -21.81 -18.28
C LEU A 141 -22.75 -22.15 -18.41
N VAL A 142 -22.38 -23.12 -19.25
CA VAL A 142 -20.98 -23.54 -19.50
C VAL A 142 -20.33 -22.74 -20.66
N VAL A 143 -21.08 -21.96 -21.44
CA VAL A 143 -20.57 -21.21 -22.61
C VAL A 143 -19.91 -19.85 -22.27
N ARG A 144 -19.62 -19.57 -21.00
CA ARG A 144 -18.70 -18.48 -20.63
C ARG A 144 -17.35 -19.06 -20.26
N ASP A 145 -16.54 -19.36 -21.27
CA ASP A 145 -15.16 -19.75 -21.07
C ASP A 145 -14.33 -19.26 -22.26
N ASP A 146 -13.66 -18.12 -22.09
CA ASP A 146 -12.53 -17.74 -22.94
C ASP A 146 -11.38 -18.69 -22.57
N GLN A 147 -11.37 -19.86 -23.23
CA GLN A 147 -10.39 -20.90 -22.96
C GLN A 147 -9.00 -20.45 -23.38
N VAL A 148 -8.24 -19.92 -22.41
CA VAL A 148 -6.79 -20.04 -22.42
C VAL A 148 -6.50 -21.51 -22.12
N PRO A 149 -5.86 -22.27 -23.03
CA PRO A 149 -5.61 -23.69 -22.82
C PRO A 149 -4.75 -23.92 -21.57
N PRO A 150 -4.93 -25.05 -20.85
CA PRO A 150 -4.05 -25.39 -19.74
C PRO A 150 -2.61 -25.53 -20.27
N VAL A 151 -1.68 -24.79 -19.68
CA VAL A 151 -0.26 -24.89 -20.00
C VAL A 151 0.20 -26.31 -19.70
N GLU A 152 0.75 -26.98 -20.71
CA GLU A 152 1.30 -28.32 -20.58
C GLU A 152 2.44 -28.31 -19.56
N SER A 153 2.44 -29.32 -18.69
CA SER A 153 3.41 -29.48 -17.61
C SER A 153 4.84 -29.54 -18.14
N GLY A 154 5.61 -28.46 -17.93
CA GLY A 154 7.06 -28.53 -17.97
C GLY A 154 7.60 -29.46 -16.87
N ASP A 155 8.82 -29.96 -17.06
CA ASP A 155 9.55 -30.64 -15.99
C ASP A 155 9.88 -29.62 -14.88
N TRP A 156 9.65 -29.99 -13.62
CA TRP A 156 9.83 -29.10 -12.47
C TRP A 156 11.05 -29.52 -11.67
N VAL A 157 11.85 -28.54 -11.28
CA VAL A 157 13.07 -28.77 -10.48
C VAL A 157 13.08 -27.85 -9.26
N PRO A 158 13.61 -28.31 -8.11
CA PRO A 158 13.82 -27.44 -6.96
C PRO A 158 14.64 -26.20 -7.35
N LEU A 159 14.29 -25.03 -6.82
CA LEU A 159 14.97 -23.78 -7.18
C LEU A 159 16.49 -23.86 -6.93
N GLN A 160 16.89 -24.49 -5.82
CA GLN A 160 18.29 -24.72 -5.48
C GLN A 160 19.04 -25.61 -6.49
N GLU A 161 18.34 -26.54 -7.14
CA GLU A 161 18.92 -27.40 -8.17
C GLU A 161 19.00 -26.66 -9.52
N ALA A 162 18.04 -25.79 -9.82
CA ALA A 162 18.05 -24.94 -11.00
C ALA A 162 19.15 -23.86 -10.96
N LEU A 163 19.47 -23.38 -9.74
CA LEU A 163 20.41 -22.30 -9.42
C LEU A 163 21.46 -22.77 -8.40
N PRO A 164 22.36 -23.71 -8.76
CA PRO A 164 23.30 -24.32 -7.81
C PRO A 164 24.36 -23.36 -7.27
N ASP A 165 24.59 -22.23 -7.95
CA ASP A 165 25.59 -21.23 -7.58
C ASP A 165 25.03 -20.18 -6.58
N LEU A 166 23.76 -20.30 -6.16
CA LEU A 166 23.12 -19.40 -5.21
C LEU A 166 22.64 -20.15 -3.96
N ASP A 167 22.90 -19.59 -2.79
CA ASP A 167 22.33 -20.07 -1.52
C ASP A 167 20.86 -19.66 -1.41
N VAL A 168 19.92 -20.52 -1.78
CA VAL A 168 18.48 -20.22 -1.69
C VAL A 168 18.07 -20.13 -0.20
N PRO A 169 17.37 -19.06 0.22
CA PRO A 169 16.88 -18.93 1.61
C PRO A 169 16.02 -20.12 2.02
N ALA A 170 16.03 -20.47 3.31
CA ALA A 170 15.28 -21.63 3.82
C ALA A 170 13.77 -21.52 3.54
N GLU A 171 13.27 -20.29 3.51
CA GLU A 171 11.89 -19.90 3.22
C GLU A 171 11.49 -20.23 1.77
N ALA A 172 12.46 -20.22 0.84
CA ALA A 172 12.26 -20.53 -0.58
C ALA A 172 12.71 -21.96 -0.95
N ALA A 173 13.12 -22.78 0.02
CA ALA A 173 13.65 -24.12 -0.22
C ALA A 173 12.61 -25.09 -0.82
N SER A 174 11.32 -24.86 -0.57
CA SER A 174 10.22 -25.64 -1.14
C SER A 174 9.73 -25.14 -2.50
N LEU A 175 10.33 -24.08 -3.04
CA LEU A 175 9.95 -23.50 -4.32
C LEU A 175 10.54 -24.33 -5.47
N GLU A 176 9.69 -24.68 -6.43
CA GLU A 176 10.08 -25.35 -7.66
C GLU A 176 9.89 -24.41 -8.85
N VAL A 177 10.71 -24.60 -9.88
CA VAL A 177 10.72 -23.79 -11.09
C VAL A 177 10.67 -24.65 -12.34
N GLU A 178 9.99 -24.15 -13.36
CA GLU A 178 9.83 -24.84 -14.63
C GLU A 178 11.15 -24.89 -15.41
N SER A 179 11.63 -26.09 -15.73
CA SER A 179 12.94 -26.29 -16.36
C SER A 179 12.94 -26.00 -17.87
N GLY A 180 11.76 -25.99 -18.52
CA GLY A 180 11.62 -25.85 -19.97
C GLY A 180 12.09 -24.50 -20.53
N LEU A 181 12.03 -23.44 -19.72
CA LEU A 181 12.44 -22.07 -20.07
C LEU A 181 13.75 -21.64 -19.39
N MET A 182 14.40 -22.53 -18.64
CA MET A 182 15.67 -22.28 -17.94
C MET A 182 16.87 -22.40 -18.90
N THR A 183 17.05 -21.38 -19.73
CA THR A 183 18.27 -21.20 -20.54
C THR A 183 19.39 -20.56 -19.72
N THR A 184 20.64 -20.61 -20.21
CA THR A 184 21.76 -19.88 -19.58
C THR A 184 21.50 -18.37 -19.43
N GLY A 185 20.71 -17.79 -20.35
CA GLY A 185 20.29 -16.38 -20.26
C GLY A 185 19.28 -16.16 -19.13
N THR A 186 18.22 -16.98 -19.08
CA THR A 186 17.21 -16.95 -18.03
C THR A 186 17.80 -17.20 -16.64
N ARG A 187 18.76 -18.14 -16.52
CA ARG A 187 19.48 -18.41 -15.27
C ARG A 187 20.21 -17.17 -14.76
N ARG A 188 20.99 -16.50 -15.61
CA ARG A 188 21.70 -15.26 -15.24
C ARG A 188 20.76 -14.14 -14.83
N LEU A 189 19.57 -14.06 -15.43
CA LEU A 189 18.57 -13.06 -15.08
C LEU A 189 17.97 -13.32 -13.70
N VAL A 190 17.59 -14.57 -13.40
CA VAL A 190 17.09 -14.96 -12.07
C VAL A 190 18.19 -14.80 -11.02
N GLU A 191 19.45 -15.14 -11.36
CA GLU A 191 20.59 -14.91 -10.49
C GLU A 191 20.81 -13.43 -10.20
N SER A 192 20.80 -12.59 -11.23
CA SER A 192 20.91 -11.14 -11.10
C SER A 192 19.77 -10.55 -10.27
N ALA A 193 18.54 -11.05 -10.42
CA ALA A 193 17.39 -10.59 -9.66
C ALA A 193 17.52 -10.91 -8.16
N LEU A 194 17.93 -12.14 -7.84
CA LEU A 194 18.13 -12.58 -6.45
C LEU A 194 19.32 -11.87 -5.80
N ASP A 195 20.42 -11.67 -6.54
CA ASP A 195 21.58 -10.91 -6.07
C ASP A 195 21.23 -9.43 -5.83
N THR A 196 20.46 -8.84 -6.73
CA THR A 196 19.94 -7.47 -6.62
C THR A 196 19.01 -7.33 -5.40
N TYR A 197 18.16 -8.33 -5.15
CA TYR A 197 17.30 -8.37 -3.96
C TYR A 197 18.09 -8.51 -2.66
N ARG A 198 19.09 -9.41 -2.60
CA ARG A 198 19.96 -9.54 -1.42
C ARG A 198 20.74 -8.27 -1.14
N THR A 199 21.35 -7.71 -2.18
CA THR A 199 22.07 -6.43 -2.10
C THR A 199 21.17 -5.31 -1.60
N SER A 200 19.87 -5.37 -1.90
CA SER A 200 18.87 -4.43 -1.38
C SER A 200 18.61 -4.58 0.10
N LEU A 201 18.33 -5.81 0.53
CA LEU A 201 18.08 -6.10 1.93
C LEU A 201 19.31 -5.76 2.78
N ASP A 202 20.51 -6.06 2.28
CA ASP A 202 21.76 -5.72 2.96
C ASP A 202 21.94 -4.19 3.02
N PHE A 203 21.63 -3.44 1.96
CA PHE A 203 21.69 -1.98 1.95
C PHE A 203 20.83 -1.35 3.06
N TYR A 204 19.55 -1.71 3.16
CA TYR A 204 18.67 -1.15 4.20
C TYR A 204 19.04 -1.65 5.60
N ARG A 205 19.49 -2.91 5.73
CA ARG A 205 19.96 -3.45 7.02
C ARG A 205 21.19 -2.70 7.53
N GLU A 206 22.17 -2.45 6.67
CA GLU A 206 23.38 -1.70 7.01
C GLU A 206 23.05 -0.27 7.47
N LEU A 207 22.06 0.37 6.83
CA LEU A 207 21.55 1.68 7.27
C LEU A 207 20.94 1.60 8.68
N VAL A 208 20.04 0.65 8.93
CA VAL A 208 19.44 0.43 10.25
C VAL A 208 20.51 0.19 11.33
N GLU A 209 21.52 -0.62 11.03
CA GLU A 209 22.64 -0.89 11.94
C GLU A 209 23.52 0.35 12.20
N ALA A 210 23.61 1.27 11.23
CA ALA A 210 24.38 2.50 11.35
C ALA A 210 23.60 3.66 12.03
N ALA A 211 22.27 3.65 12.00
CA ALA A 211 21.41 4.71 12.53
C ALA A 211 21.68 5.09 14.01
N PRO A 212 22.00 4.16 14.94
CA PRO A 212 22.31 4.53 16.32
C PRO A 212 23.49 5.52 16.47
N VAL A 213 24.43 5.54 15.52
CA VAL A 213 25.56 6.48 15.52
C VAL A 213 25.10 7.93 15.30
N LEU A 214 23.91 8.13 14.72
CA LEU A 214 23.33 9.44 14.49
C LEU A 214 22.94 10.15 15.79
N ALA A 215 22.71 9.42 16.89
CA ALA A 215 22.30 10.01 18.16
C ALA A 215 23.26 11.11 18.67
N SER A 216 24.56 11.04 18.34
CA SER A 216 25.53 12.09 18.70
C SER A 216 25.51 13.33 17.79
N GLN A 217 24.86 13.24 16.64
CA GLN A 217 24.71 14.32 15.66
C GLN A 217 23.29 14.93 15.70
N LEU A 218 22.32 14.14 16.14
CA LEU A 218 20.94 14.56 16.34
C LEU A 218 20.78 15.33 17.65
N ARG A 219 19.95 16.36 17.62
CA ARG A 219 19.52 17.05 18.83
C ARG A 219 18.63 16.11 19.64
N GLN A 220 19.04 15.85 20.88
CA GLN A 220 18.23 15.08 21.82
C GLN A 220 17.16 15.97 22.46
N PRO A 221 15.94 15.45 22.70
CA PRO A 221 14.88 16.21 23.36
C PRO A 221 15.28 16.60 24.78
N GLU A 222 14.97 17.84 25.16
CA GLU A 222 15.08 18.34 26.52
C GLU A 222 13.84 17.97 27.35
N GLU A 223 13.88 18.20 28.67
CA GLU A 223 12.70 18.01 29.53
C GLU A 223 11.54 18.91 29.05
N GLY A 224 10.35 18.31 28.89
CA GLY A 224 9.17 19.01 28.38
C GLY A 224 9.10 19.10 26.85
N GLU A 225 10.00 18.43 26.12
CA GLU A 225 9.94 18.31 24.67
C GLU A 225 9.48 16.93 24.21
N VAL A 226 8.76 16.93 23.10
CA VAL A 226 8.37 15.72 22.38
C VAL A 226 8.81 15.85 20.92
N VAL A 227 9.26 14.75 20.32
CA VAL A 227 9.75 14.73 18.94
C VAL A 227 8.86 13.82 18.10
N GLY A 228 8.42 14.33 16.95
CA GLY A 228 7.72 13.56 15.93
C GLY A 228 8.65 13.28 14.76
N LEU A 229 8.49 12.12 14.12
CA LEU A 229 9.12 11.83 12.83
C LEU A 229 8.16 12.20 11.70
N LEU A 230 8.60 12.99 10.73
CA LEU A 230 7.90 13.29 9.50
C LEU A 230 8.41 12.39 8.36
N VAL A 231 7.47 11.70 7.72
CA VAL A 231 7.67 10.94 6.48
C VAL A 231 6.72 11.44 5.38
N SER A 232 7.11 11.26 4.12
CA SER A 232 6.26 11.52 2.96
C SER A 232 6.85 10.90 1.70
N ASP A 233 6.06 10.75 0.63
CA ASP A 233 6.53 10.33 -0.69
C ASP A 233 7.34 9.03 -0.60
N ARG A 234 6.79 8.03 0.10
CA ARG A 234 7.38 6.70 0.22
C ARG A 234 7.28 5.94 -1.10
N HIS A 235 6.21 6.16 -1.88
CA HIS A 235 5.99 5.56 -3.21
C HIS A 235 6.30 4.06 -3.25
N ASP A 236 5.73 3.30 -2.30
CA ASP A 236 5.94 1.86 -2.10
C ASP A 236 7.35 1.41 -1.67
N ASN A 237 8.28 2.31 -1.35
CA ASN A 237 9.60 1.92 -0.86
C ASN A 237 9.60 1.56 0.63
N VAL A 238 9.15 0.35 0.94
CA VAL A 238 9.06 -0.13 2.33
C VAL A 238 10.43 -0.38 2.98
N GLY A 239 11.50 -0.48 2.19
CA GLY A 239 12.85 -0.68 2.72
C GLY A 239 13.31 0.48 3.60
N MET A 240 12.74 1.67 3.37
CA MET A 240 13.02 2.87 4.17
C MET A 240 12.24 2.93 5.48
N ASP A 241 11.18 2.14 5.69
CA ASP A 241 10.41 2.17 6.93
C ASP A 241 11.23 1.78 8.17
N PRO A 242 11.98 0.65 8.19
CA PRO A 242 12.85 0.34 9.32
C PRO A 242 14.01 1.34 9.45
N VAL A 243 14.47 1.94 8.36
CA VAL A 243 15.50 3.00 8.38
C VAL A 243 14.95 4.26 9.05
N ALA A 244 13.74 4.67 8.69
CA ALA A 244 13.01 5.80 9.27
C ALA A 244 12.76 5.59 10.77
N ARG A 245 12.33 4.38 11.15
CA ARG A 245 12.20 3.94 12.55
C ARG A 245 13.51 4.08 13.32
N ALA A 246 14.61 3.59 12.76
CA ALA A 246 15.91 3.65 13.42
C ALA A 246 16.43 5.09 13.57
N VAL A 247 16.14 5.98 12.62
CA VAL A 247 16.40 7.43 12.75
C VAL A 247 15.52 8.06 13.82
N ALA A 248 14.23 7.71 13.87
CA ALA A 248 13.31 8.14 14.92
C ALA A 248 13.82 7.74 16.32
N ASP A 249 14.26 6.50 16.49
CA ASP A 249 14.87 6.01 17.74
C ASP A 249 16.11 6.83 18.14
N ALA A 250 17.02 7.05 17.18
CA ALA A 250 18.23 7.83 17.43
C ALA A 250 17.94 9.31 17.76
N GLY A 251 16.84 9.86 17.26
CA GLY A 251 16.36 11.22 17.50
C GLY A 251 15.43 11.38 18.71
N GLY A 252 15.07 10.29 19.39
CA GLY A 252 14.11 10.31 20.50
C GLY A 252 12.69 10.67 20.09
N ALA A 253 12.30 10.36 18.84
CA ALA A 253 10.92 10.53 18.39
C ALA A 253 9.99 9.56 19.13
N THR A 254 8.71 9.93 19.23
CA THR A 254 7.68 9.19 19.97
C THR A 254 6.34 9.10 19.25
N PHE A 255 6.20 9.83 18.13
CA PHE A 255 5.02 9.80 17.29
C PHE A 255 5.41 9.97 15.81
N LEU A 256 4.49 9.59 14.92
CA LEU A 256 4.67 9.64 13.47
C LEU A 256 3.71 10.65 12.83
N LEU A 257 4.23 11.45 11.90
CA LEU A 257 3.48 12.33 11.00
C LEU A 257 3.76 11.87 9.57
N ASP A 258 2.71 11.47 8.87
CA ASP A 258 2.79 11.00 7.50
C ASP A 258 2.07 11.98 6.55
N ALA A 259 2.84 12.65 5.70
CA ALA A 259 2.32 13.63 4.74
C ALA A 259 1.88 13.00 3.40
N GLY A 260 1.74 11.67 3.33
CA GLY A 260 1.13 10.96 2.22
C GLY A 260 2.06 10.68 1.05
N ASP A 261 1.48 10.15 -0.04
CA ASP A 261 2.16 9.44 -1.14
C ASP A 261 2.89 8.19 -0.63
N ASP A 262 2.17 7.40 0.16
CA ASP A 262 2.62 6.09 0.63
C ASP A 262 2.64 5.06 -0.49
N THR A 263 1.72 5.23 -1.43
CA THR A 263 1.51 4.34 -2.56
C THR A 263 1.80 5.06 -3.87
N SER A 264 1.98 4.29 -4.94
CA SER A 264 2.17 4.85 -6.28
C SER A 264 0.87 5.20 -6.98
N THR A 265 -0.22 4.49 -6.64
CA THR A 265 -1.53 4.65 -7.28
C THR A 265 -2.74 4.64 -6.35
N GLY A 266 -2.61 4.37 -5.06
CA GLY A 266 -3.72 4.25 -4.10
C GLY A 266 -4.54 2.97 -4.26
N SER A 267 -4.02 2.00 -4.99
CA SER A 267 -4.73 0.76 -5.27
C SER A 267 -4.62 -0.22 -4.11
N SER A 268 -5.67 -1.01 -3.89
CA SER A 268 -5.70 -2.03 -2.81
C SER A 268 -4.56 -3.06 -2.80
N TRP A 269 -3.85 -3.24 -3.92
CA TRP A 269 -2.68 -4.14 -3.96
C TRP A 269 -1.45 -3.53 -3.27
N GLU A 270 -1.41 -2.21 -3.09
CA GLU A 270 -0.35 -1.44 -2.43
C GLU A 270 -0.50 -1.42 -0.90
N SER A 271 -1.44 -2.20 -0.35
CA SER A 271 -1.62 -2.38 1.11
C SER A 271 -0.32 -2.75 1.83
N PHE A 272 0.60 -3.46 1.15
CA PHE A 272 1.90 -3.84 1.73
C PHE A 272 2.72 -2.61 2.14
N SER A 273 2.59 -1.49 1.42
CA SER A 273 3.32 -0.26 1.74
C SER A 273 2.82 0.30 3.08
N LEU A 274 1.51 0.37 3.24
CA LEU A 274 0.86 0.88 4.46
C LEU A 274 1.11 -0.07 5.65
N GLU A 275 1.02 -1.37 5.42
CA GLU A 275 1.28 -2.41 6.44
C GLU A 275 2.71 -2.37 6.95
N SER A 276 3.70 -2.18 6.08
CA SER A 276 5.09 -2.08 6.49
C SER A 276 5.36 -0.85 7.36
N LEU A 277 4.79 0.31 6.99
CA LEU A 277 4.90 1.51 7.82
C LEU A 277 4.23 1.30 9.18
N ALA A 278 3.03 0.71 9.19
CA ALA A 278 2.31 0.38 10.41
C ALA A 278 3.07 -0.60 11.31
N GLU A 279 3.76 -1.59 10.73
CA GLU A 279 4.60 -2.53 11.44
C GLU A 279 5.84 -1.85 12.04
N ALA A 280 6.56 -1.06 11.23
CA ALA A 280 7.77 -0.37 11.66
C ALA A 280 7.53 0.60 12.84
N PHE A 281 6.36 1.20 12.92
CA PHE A 281 5.97 2.13 13.98
C PHE A 281 4.86 1.58 14.88
N GLY A 282 4.66 0.26 14.94
CA GLY A 282 3.55 -0.36 15.66
C GLY A 282 3.57 -0.17 17.18
N ASP A 283 4.68 0.33 17.74
CA ASP A 283 4.86 0.69 19.14
C ASP A 283 4.46 2.14 19.46
N TYR A 284 4.20 2.97 18.45
CA TYR A 284 3.68 4.33 18.64
C TYR A 284 2.16 4.33 18.75
N ASP A 285 1.67 4.79 19.89
CA ASP A 285 0.24 5.06 20.09
C ASP A 285 -0.23 6.23 19.19
N ASP A 286 0.66 7.19 18.96
CA ASP A 286 0.41 8.42 18.20
C ASP A 286 0.98 8.32 16.77
N ARG A 287 0.11 8.03 15.80
CA ARG A 287 0.45 7.97 14.37
C ARG A 287 -0.61 8.72 13.58
N TYR A 288 -0.21 9.77 12.89
CA TYR A 288 -1.12 10.65 12.16
C TYR A 288 -0.77 10.64 10.68
N GLY A 289 -1.78 10.54 9.81
CA GLY A 289 -1.55 10.43 8.37
C GLY A 289 -2.56 11.19 7.54
N ILE A 290 -2.16 11.49 6.30
CA ILE A 290 -3.03 12.00 5.24
C ILE A 290 -2.69 11.27 3.94
N ALA A 291 -3.61 11.22 3.00
CA ALA A 291 -3.32 10.72 1.66
C ALA A 291 -2.71 11.83 0.77
N GLY A 292 -1.72 11.46 -0.03
CA GLY A 292 -1.15 12.33 -1.05
C GLY A 292 -1.93 12.29 -2.36
N ASN A 293 -1.35 12.84 -3.43
CA ASN A 293 -2.01 12.85 -4.74
C ASN A 293 -1.84 11.53 -5.51
N HIS A 294 -0.89 10.67 -5.13
CA HIS A 294 -0.73 9.32 -5.69
C HIS A 294 -1.62 8.29 -4.98
N ASP A 295 -2.08 8.61 -3.77
CA ASP A 295 -3.01 7.81 -2.97
C ASP A 295 -4.45 8.02 -3.45
N ASN A 296 -4.78 7.49 -4.63
CA ASN A 296 -6.08 7.68 -5.26
C ASN A 296 -7.22 6.93 -4.56
N GLY A 297 -8.38 7.59 -4.47
CA GLY A 297 -9.57 7.04 -3.82
C GLY A 297 -9.44 7.02 -2.31
N ASP A 298 -10.36 6.30 -1.67
CA ASP A 298 -10.48 6.27 -0.20
C ASP A 298 -9.69 5.11 0.42
N PHE A 299 -9.14 4.20 -0.40
CA PHE A 299 -8.49 2.97 0.08
C PHE A 299 -7.35 3.25 1.04
N VAL A 300 -6.48 4.22 0.73
CA VAL A 300 -5.29 4.50 1.56
C VAL A 300 -5.70 5.03 2.93
N THR A 301 -6.59 6.01 2.98
CA THR A 301 -7.10 6.57 4.25
C THR A 301 -7.87 5.54 5.06
N ASP A 302 -8.75 4.77 4.42
CA ASP A 302 -9.48 3.68 5.10
C ASP A 302 -8.51 2.66 5.69
N ARG A 303 -7.44 2.33 4.95
CA ARG A 303 -6.45 1.35 5.36
C ARG A 303 -5.54 1.87 6.47
N LEU A 304 -5.15 3.14 6.44
CA LEU A 304 -4.41 3.79 7.53
C LEU A 304 -5.22 3.73 8.85
N ASP A 305 -6.51 4.05 8.79
CA ASP A 305 -7.41 3.95 9.95
C ASP A 305 -7.51 2.50 10.49
N GLU A 306 -7.65 1.51 9.60
CA GLU A 306 -7.65 0.09 9.98
C GLU A 306 -6.34 -0.37 10.63
N LEU A 307 -5.22 0.24 10.26
CA LEU A 307 -3.88 -0.01 10.80
C LEU A 307 -3.60 0.80 12.09
N GLY A 308 -4.58 1.58 12.54
CA GLY A 308 -4.55 2.33 13.79
C GLY A 308 -3.83 3.66 13.70
N PHE A 309 -3.73 4.25 12.51
CA PHE A 309 -3.39 5.66 12.35
C PHE A 309 -4.63 6.51 12.63
N THR A 310 -4.42 7.75 13.03
CA THR A 310 -5.44 8.79 12.98
C THR A 310 -5.30 9.52 11.64
N THR A 311 -6.20 9.24 10.70
CA THR A 311 -6.24 10.00 9.45
C THR A 311 -6.78 11.41 9.70
N LEU A 312 -6.06 12.44 9.26
CA LEU A 312 -6.52 13.83 9.37
C LEU A 312 -7.39 14.19 8.17
N ASP A 313 -8.65 14.55 8.41
CA ASP A 313 -9.70 14.68 7.40
C ASP A 313 -10.37 16.08 7.37
N GLY A 314 -9.66 17.08 7.91
CA GLY A 314 -10.13 18.45 8.03
C GLY A 314 -10.79 18.76 9.37
N GLU A 315 -10.61 17.89 10.36
CA GLU A 315 -10.92 18.15 11.77
C GLU A 315 -9.64 18.42 12.59
N VAL A 316 -9.80 19.09 13.73
CA VAL A 316 -8.68 19.34 14.65
C VAL A 316 -8.54 18.15 15.58
N VAL A 317 -7.32 17.63 15.68
CA VAL A 317 -6.97 16.49 16.52
C VAL A 317 -5.95 16.93 17.56
N ASP A 318 -6.16 16.51 18.81
CA ASP A 318 -5.18 16.67 19.87
C ASP A 318 -4.10 15.59 19.73
N GLY A 319 -2.88 16.05 19.47
CA GLY A 319 -1.66 15.25 19.49
C GLY A 319 -1.02 15.19 20.89
N PRO A 320 0.15 14.54 20.99
CA PRO A 320 0.85 14.39 22.27
C PRO A 320 1.25 15.75 22.85
N GLU A 321 1.32 15.83 24.18
CA GLU A 321 1.82 17.00 24.93
C GLU A 321 1.19 18.35 24.50
N GLY A 322 -0.10 18.34 24.15
CA GLY A 322 -0.88 19.54 23.83
C GLY A 322 -0.69 20.09 22.41
N ILE A 323 -0.05 19.32 21.52
CA ILE A 323 0.06 19.65 20.09
C ILE A 323 -1.34 19.63 19.48
N ARG A 324 -1.72 20.66 18.73
CA ARG A 324 -2.97 20.68 17.97
C ARG A 324 -2.69 20.50 16.49
N LEU A 325 -3.18 19.38 15.96
CA LEU A 325 -3.01 18.96 14.58
C LEU A 325 -4.25 19.30 13.78
N LEU A 326 -4.04 19.79 12.56
CA LEU A 326 -5.06 19.87 11.52
C LEU A 326 -4.41 19.30 10.26
N GLY A 327 -5.17 18.59 9.44
CA GLY A 327 -4.67 18.11 8.17
C GLY A 327 -5.78 17.63 7.28
N VAL A 328 -5.47 17.45 6.00
CA VAL A 328 -6.40 16.90 5.02
C VAL A 328 -5.61 16.33 3.85
N SER A 329 -6.09 15.23 3.29
CA SER A 329 -5.54 14.60 2.09
C SER A 329 -5.56 15.53 0.87
N ASP A 330 -4.63 15.35 -0.06
CA ASP A 330 -4.62 16.12 -1.32
C ASP A 330 -5.93 15.90 -2.10
N VAL A 331 -6.56 16.95 -2.60
CA VAL A 331 -7.78 16.82 -3.42
C VAL A 331 -7.50 16.34 -4.84
N ARG A 332 -6.24 16.42 -5.28
CA ARG A 332 -5.80 16.01 -6.60
C ARG A 332 -5.54 14.50 -6.61
N SER A 333 -5.69 13.94 -7.78
CA SER A 333 -5.27 12.58 -8.10
C SER A 333 -4.26 12.65 -9.25
N SER A 334 -3.20 11.88 -9.13
CA SER A 334 -2.22 11.63 -10.18
C SER A 334 -1.99 10.12 -10.24
N GLY A 335 -1.96 9.56 -11.45
CA GLY A 335 -1.60 8.16 -11.67
C GLY A 335 -0.25 8.03 -12.37
N LEU A 336 0.10 6.78 -12.72
CA LEU A 336 1.26 6.46 -13.58
C LEU A 336 1.13 6.98 -15.02
N GLY A 337 0.02 7.67 -15.35
CA GLY A 337 -0.24 8.35 -16.62
C GLY A 337 -0.92 9.70 -16.40
N SER A 338 -1.24 10.43 -17.47
CA SER A 338 -1.79 11.79 -17.40
C SER A 338 -3.28 11.88 -16.97
N TRP A 339 -3.81 10.84 -16.35
CA TRP A 339 -5.23 10.75 -15.97
C TRP A 339 -5.42 11.40 -14.60
N ARG A 340 -6.45 12.24 -14.47
CA ARG A 340 -6.83 12.94 -13.23
C ARG A 340 -8.31 12.66 -12.98
N ASP A 341 -8.61 12.01 -11.87
CA ASP A 341 -9.97 11.92 -11.32
C ASP A 341 -10.17 13.08 -10.32
N GLU A 342 -10.92 14.09 -10.72
CA GLU A 342 -11.20 15.24 -9.85
C GLU A 342 -12.11 14.84 -8.67
N ARG A 343 -11.67 15.03 -7.42
CA ARG A 343 -12.44 14.72 -6.19
C ARG A 343 -13.55 15.73 -5.86
N GLY A 344 -14.03 16.49 -6.85
CA GLY A 344 -15.16 17.42 -6.70
C GLY A 344 -14.93 18.68 -5.85
N VAL A 345 -13.82 18.78 -5.10
CA VAL A 345 -13.37 19.97 -4.39
C VAL A 345 -12.10 20.49 -5.05
N THR A 346 -12.03 21.78 -5.35
CA THR A 346 -10.83 22.37 -5.91
C THR A 346 -9.76 22.61 -4.85
N PHE A 347 -8.50 22.64 -5.28
CA PHE A 347 -7.37 22.94 -4.41
C PHE A 347 -7.50 24.31 -3.70
N GLU A 348 -8.08 25.30 -4.39
CA GLU A 348 -8.34 26.63 -3.83
C GLU A 348 -9.44 26.62 -2.75
N GLU A 349 -10.50 25.85 -2.97
CA GLU A 349 -11.57 25.66 -1.98
C GLU A 349 -11.06 24.94 -0.73
N GLN A 350 -10.23 23.89 -0.89
CA GLN A 350 -9.57 23.23 0.23
C GLN A 350 -8.70 24.21 1.02
N SER A 351 -7.86 24.98 0.33
CA SER A 351 -6.96 25.93 0.99
C SER A 351 -7.70 27.01 1.78
N THR A 352 -8.80 27.53 1.21
CA THR A 352 -9.65 28.51 1.88
C THR A 352 -10.33 27.90 3.11
N ARG A 353 -10.88 26.67 2.99
CA ARG A 353 -11.54 25.98 4.10
C ARG A 353 -10.60 25.70 5.26
N LEU A 354 -9.38 25.23 4.99
CA LEU A 354 -8.36 25.02 6.02
C LEU A 354 -7.99 26.33 6.73
N ALA A 355 -7.84 27.41 5.97
CA ALA A 355 -7.53 28.72 6.53
C ALA A 355 -8.67 29.26 7.40
N ASP A 356 -9.93 29.13 6.95
CA ASP A 356 -11.10 29.56 7.73
C ASP A 356 -11.16 28.79 9.06
N LEU A 357 -11.01 27.47 9.02
CA LEU A 357 -11.02 26.62 10.22
C LEU A 357 -9.87 26.97 11.19
N ALA A 358 -8.65 27.09 10.68
CA ALA A 358 -7.49 27.42 11.49
C ALA A 358 -7.63 28.79 12.15
N CYS A 359 -8.13 29.80 11.41
CA CYS A 359 -8.34 31.13 11.96
C CYS A 359 -9.50 31.21 12.96
N GLU A 360 -10.56 30.41 12.77
CA GLU A 360 -11.64 30.28 13.75
C GLU A 360 -11.09 29.76 15.09
N ARG A 361 -10.33 28.65 15.06
CA ARG A 361 -9.73 28.10 16.28
C ARG A 361 -8.75 29.04 16.93
N ASP A 362 -7.90 29.69 16.14
CA ASP A 362 -6.96 30.66 16.67
C ASP A 362 -7.64 31.86 17.33
N ALA A 363 -8.79 32.32 16.83
CA ALA A 363 -9.59 33.36 17.47
C ALA A 363 -10.16 32.94 18.84
N ASP A 364 -10.39 31.63 19.04
CA ASP A 364 -10.82 31.04 20.31
C ASP A 364 -9.64 30.75 21.27
N GLY A 365 -8.41 31.14 20.91
CA GLY A 365 -7.20 30.82 21.68
C GLY A 365 -6.67 29.41 21.42
N GLU A 366 -7.28 28.69 20.48
CA GLU A 366 -6.98 27.32 20.11
C GLU A 366 -6.16 27.23 18.80
N ARG A 367 -5.16 28.12 18.64
CA ARG A 367 -4.21 28.12 17.51
C ARG A 367 -3.65 26.74 17.12
N ILE A 368 -3.73 26.39 15.84
CA ILE A 368 -3.19 25.14 15.31
C ILE A 368 -1.66 25.13 15.37
N SER A 369 -1.10 24.14 16.07
CA SER A 369 0.34 23.94 16.21
C SER A 369 0.97 23.44 14.91
N THR A 370 0.33 22.49 14.23
CA THR A 370 0.82 21.93 12.97
C THR A 370 -0.31 21.62 12.01
N LEU A 371 -0.19 22.16 10.80
CA LEU A 371 -1.05 21.88 9.67
C LEU A 371 -0.34 20.94 8.70
N LEU A 372 -0.76 19.67 8.66
CA LEU A 372 -0.18 18.61 7.83
C LEU A 372 -0.95 18.52 6.51
N VAL A 373 -0.27 18.77 5.39
CA VAL A 373 -0.85 18.72 4.04
C VAL A 373 0.16 18.11 3.08
N HIS A 374 -0.28 17.41 2.05
CA HIS A 374 0.68 16.80 1.12
C HIS A 374 1.43 17.87 0.30
N ASP A 375 0.70 18.85 -0.24
CA ASP A 375 1.27 20.03 -0.92
C ASP A 375 1.12 21.27 -0.03
N ALA A 376 2.24 21.91 0.30
CA ALA A 376 2.29 23.11 1.15
C ALA A 376 1.40 24.25 0.64
N ASN A 377 1.10 24.30 -0.66
CA ASN A 377 0.21 25.31 -1.23
C ASN A 377 -1.23 25.21 -0.67
N SER A 378 -1.68 24.04 -0.21
CA SER A 378 -2.99 23.89 0.42
C SER A 378 -3.07 24.68 1.73
N ALA A 379 -1.96 24.83 2.44
CA ALA A 379 -1.91 25.55 3.71
C ALA A 379 -1.50 27.03 3.57
N ARG A 380 -1.17 27.49 2.35
CA ARG A 380 -0.62 28.83 2.11
C ARG A 380 -1.51 29.94 2.66
N VAL A 381 -2.82 29.88 2.44
CA VAL A 381 -3.76 30.92 2.91
C VAL A 381 -3.82 30.97 4.43
N ALA A 382 -3.70 29.83 5.12
CA ALA A 382 -3.68 29.78 6.59
C ALA A 382 -2.43 30.45 7.18
N LEU A 383 -1.26 30.25 6.53
CA LEU A 383 -0.01 30.94 6.87
C LEU A 383 -0.06 32.43 6.55
N GLU A 384 -0.56 32.81 5.37
CA GLU A 384 -0.68 34.21 4.95
C GLU A 384 -1.58 35.00 5.91
N ARG A 385 -2.66 34.40 6.43
CA ARG A 385 -3.50 35.02 7.47
C ARG A 385 -2.86 34.97 8.86
N GLY A 386 -1.81 34.17 9.05
CA GLY A 386 -1.06 34.01 10.29
C GLY A 386 -1.78 33.21 11.36
N CYS A 387 -2.55 32.18 10.99
CA CYS A 387 -3.41 31.41 11.91
C CYS A 387 -2.83 30.06 12.35
N VAL A 388 -1.65 29.68 11.85
CA VAL A 388 -0.97 28.41 12.16
C VAL A 388 0.48 28.64 12.55
N ASP A 389 1.05 27.79 13.39
CA ASP A 389 2.47 27.88 13.79
C ASP A 389 3.41 27.20 12.77
N LEU A 390 3.06 26.00 12.30
CA LEU A 390 3.87 25.23 11.35
C LEU A 390 3.00 24.53 10.32
N VAL A 391 3.45 24.56 9.06
CA VAL A 391 2.95 23.73 7.97
C VAL A 391 4.02 22.68 7.65
N LEU A 392 3.61 21.42 7.63
CA LEU A 392 4.44 20.30 7.20
C LEU A 392 3.86 19.71 5.92
N ALA A 393 4.73 19.40 4.96
CA ALA A 393 4.34 18.87 3.66
C ALA A 393 5.38 17.94 3.02
N GLY A 394 4.99 17.31 1.91
CA GLY A 394 5.83 16.52 1.00
C GLY A 394 5.69 16.98 -0.45
N HIS A 395 5.33 16.08 -1.36
CA HIS A 395 4.97 16.31 -2.78
C HIS A 395 6.12 16.70 -3.72
N LEU A 396 7.05 17.55 -3.27
CA LEU A 396 8.11 18.08 -4.13
C LEU A 396 9.28 17.10 -4.31
N HIS A 397 9.35 16.05 -3.49
CA HIS A 397 10.48 15.10 -3.40
C HIS A 397 11.83 15.80 -3.17
N VAL A 398 11.80 17.05 -2.67
CA VAL A 398 12.96 17.85 -2.34
C VAL A 398 12.64 18.65 -1.09
N GLN A 399 13.64 18.74 -0.22
CA GLN A 399 13.55 19.50 1.01
C GLN A 399 13.41 21.00 0.72
N VAL A 400 12.41 21.65 1.30
CA VAL A 400 12.23 23.11 1.25
C VAL A 400 11.94 23.66 2.65
N GLY A 401 12.73 24.64 3.08
CA GLY A 401 12.55 25.31 4.37
C GLY A 401 13.44 24.77 5.50
N PRO A 402 13.06 24.97 6.77
CA PRO A 402 11.86 25.69 7.21
C PRO A 402 11.95 27.16 6.84
N THR A 403 10.86 27.72 6.28
CA THR A 403 10.80 29.12 5.85
C THR A 403 9.81 29.91 6.72
N PRO A 404 10.23 31.01 7.37
CA PRO A 404 9.30 31.85 8.13
C PRO A 404 8.38 32.63 7.19
N VAL A 405 7.12 32.73 7.57
CA VAL A 405 6.08 33.51 6.90
C VAL A 405 5.45 34.43 7.95
N VAL A 406 5.59 35.74 7.76
CA VAL A 406 4.89 36.74 8.58
C VAL A 406 3.50 36.93 8.01
N GLY A 407 2.48 36.52 8.76
CA GLY A 407 1.09 36.65 8.34
C GLY A 407 0.59 38.11 8.38
N GLU A 408 -0.57 38.34 7.77
CA GLU A 408 -1.26 39.64 7.74
C GLU A 408 -1.56 40.19 9.15
N ASN A 409 -1.71 39.30 10.13
CA ASN A 409 -1.90 39.65 11.54
C ASN A 409 -0.58 39.94 12.29
N GLY A 410 0.55 39.93 11.60
CA GLY A 410 1.88 40.19 12.15
C GLY A 410 2.54 39.01 12.86
N ARG A 411 1.87 37.85 12.99
CA ARG A 411 2.45 36.66 13.61
C ARG A 411 3.23 35.82 12.61
N THR A 412 4.32 35.24 13.09
CA THR A 412 5.19 34.35 12.32
C THR A 412 4.73 32.91 12.43
N GLY A 413 4.51 32.26 11.29
CA GLY A 413 4.44 30.81 11.15
C GLY A 413 5.55 30.30 10.24
N TYR A 414 5.70 28.99 10.13
CA TYR A 414 6.71 28.36 9.27
C TYR A 414 6.09 27.39 8.29
N THR A 415 6.73 27.21 7.13
CA THR A 415 6.44 26.10 6.21
C THR A 415 7.69 25.26 5.99
N TYR A 416 7.51 23.95 5.99
CA TYR A 416 8.54 22.97 5.73
C TYR A 416 8.00 21.86 4.82
N THR A 417 8.72 21.58 3.74
CA THR A 417 8.46 20.44 2.85
C THR A 417 9.60 19.44 3.02
N ASN A 418 9.26 18.21 3.43
CA ASN A 418 10.18 17.08 3.50
C ASN A 418 10.58 16.65 2.08
N GLY A 419 11.79 16.14 1.92
CA GLY A 419 12.18 15.35 0.76
C GLY A 419 11.37 14.06 0.62
N THR A 420 11.73 13.21 -0.33
CA THR A 420 11.08 11.90 -0.47
C THR A 420 11.64 10.92 0.55
N THR A 421 10.80 10.32 1.40
CA THR A 421 11.23 9.26 2.32
C THR A 421 11.59 7.98 1.57
N GLY A 422 10.94 7.70 0.44
CA GLY A 422 11.26 6.53 -0.38
C GLY A 422 12.45 6.71 -1.34
N GLY A 423 13.06 7.90 -1.44
CA GLY A 423 14.07 8.17 -2.47
C GLY A 423 13.51 8.07 -3.90
N ALA A 424 12.25 8.44 -4.07
CA ALA A 424 11.48 8.31 -5.30
C ALA A 424 11.92 9.34 -6.35
N ALA A 425 12.37 8.87 -7.52
CA ALA A 425 12.60 9.71 -8.70
C ALA A 425 11.35 9.83 -9.60
N TYR A 426 10.41 8.90 -9.45
CA TYR A 426 9.13 8.80 -10.17
C TYR A 426 8.07 8.32 -9.19
N ALA A 427 6.81 8.30 -9.62
CA ALA A 427 5.65 7.82 -8.87
C ALA A 427 5.72 6.37 -8.37
N LEU A 428 6.81 5.63 -8.58
CA LEU A 428 7.05 4.27 -8.10
C LEU A 428 8.51 4.16 -7.64
N ALA A 429 8.71 3.86 -6.37
CA ALA A 429 10.01 3.69 -5.73
C ALA A 429 10.23 2.25 -5.25
N ILE A 430 9.77 1.27 -6.04
CA ILE A 430 10.03 -0.15 -5.81
C ILE A 430 11.40 -0.51 -6.39
N GLY A 431 12.31 -1.10 -5.59
CA GLY A 431 13.59 -1.59 -6.11
C GLY A 431 14.69 -1.76 -5.08
N SER A 432 15.88 -2.11 -5.58
CA SER A 432 16.97 -2.62 -4.74
C SER A 432 17.75 -1.57 -3.95
N LYS A 433 17.79 -0.31 -4.41
CA LYS A 433 18.43 0.80 -3.69
C LYS A 433 17.68 2.09 -3.98
N LEU A 434 17.96 3.10 -3.16
CA LEU A 434 17.50 4.46 -3.36
C LEU A 434 17.88 4.97 -4.76
N ARG A 435 16.90 5.44 -5.52
CA ARG A 435 17.10 6.05 -6.85
C ARG A 435 17.44 7.54 -6.76
N ARG A 436 17.05 8.16 -5.65
CA ARG A 436 17.38 9.51 -5.21
C ARG A 436 17.64 9.47 -3.71
N ASP A 437 18.35 10.46 -3.20
CA ASP A 437 18.50 10.61 -1.76
C ASP A 437 17.13 10.63 -1.08
N ALA A 438 17.01 9.82 -0.03
CA ALA A 438 15.82 9.74 0.78
C ALA A 438 15.93 10.70 1.98
N GLU A 439 14.80 11.13 2.53
CA GLU A 439 14.77 12.05 3.67
C GLU A 439 13.65 11.72 4.66
N VAL A 440 14.00 11.82 5.94
CA VAL A 440 13.05 11.94 7.05
C VAL A 440 13.40 13.16 7.87
N SER A 441 12.42 13.77 8.53
CA SER A 441 12.66 14.95 9.37
C SER A 441 12.15 14.76 10.79
N LEU A 442 12.97 15.14 11.77
CA LEU A 442 12.58 15.19 13.18
C LEU A 442 12.00 16.57 13.48
N VAL A 443 10.79 16.62 14.03
CA VAL A 443 10.10 17.85 14.42
C VAL A 443 9.99 17.87 15.94
N THR A 444 10.69 18.81 16.57
CA THR A 444 10.65 19.01 18.03
C THR A 444 9.51 19.94 18.39
N TYR A 445 8.75 19.59 19.42
CA TYR A 445 7.72 20.42 20.04
C TYR A 445 8.05 20.67 21.51
N ARG A 446 7.61 21.81 22.01
CA ARG A 446 7.69 22.21 23.42
C ARG A 446 6.42 22.96 23.79
N ASP A 447 5.80 22.57 24.91
CA ASP A 447 4.53 23.18 25.37
C ASP A 447 3.43 23.19 24.28
N GLY A 448 3.34 22.09 23.52
CA GLY A 448 2.38 21.93 22.42
C GLY A 448 2.69 22.75 21.16
N ARG A 449 3.81 23.49 21.08
CA ARG A 449 4.19 24.32 19.92
C ARG A 449 5.48 23.82 19.27
N PRO A 450 5.65 23.99 17.94
CA PRO A 450 6.84 23.53 17.24
C PRO A 450 8.05 24.41 17.58
N ALA A 451 9.15 23.77 17.98
CA ALA A 451 10.36 24.42 18.47
C ALA A 451 11.54 24.34 17.48
N GLY A 452 11.59 23.30 16.64
CA GLY A 452 12.69 23.11 15.70
C GLY A 452 12.51 21.92 14.78
N ILE A 453 13.24 21.91 13.66
CA ILE A 453 13.24 20.81 12.69
C ILE A 453 14.68 20.40 12.41
N GLN A 454 14.93 19.10 12.27
CA GLN A 454 16.22 18.56 11.86
C GLN A 454 16.03 17.44 10.81
N PRO A 455 16.41 17.67 9.53
CA PRO A 455 16.35 16.65 8.51
C PRO A 455 17.50 15.65 8.62
N VAL A 456 17.24 14.42 8.20
CA VAL A 456 18.24 13.37 7.99
C VAL A 456 18.07 12.83 6.58
N VAL A 457 19.12 13.00 5.77
CA VAL A 457 19.18 12.52 4.40
C VAL A 457 19.92 11.19 4.37
N VAL A 458 19.37 10.21 3.66
CA VAL A 458 20.04 8.96 3.31
C VAL A 458 20.45 9.04 1.85
N ARG A 459 21.76 9.13 1.61
CA ARG A 459 22.28 9.20 0.25
C ARG A 459 22.11 7.87 -0.46
N THR A 460 21.99 7.93 -1.79
CA THR A 460 22.00 6.74 -2.65
C THR A 460 23.24 5.83 -2.48
N THR A 461 24.32 6.35 -1.90
CA THR A 461 25.54 5.62 -1.55
C THR A 461 25.45 4.83 -0.23
N GLY A 462 24.38 4.97 0.55
CA GLY A 462 24.22 4.32 1.86
C GLY A 462 24.82 5.10 3.02
N GLU A 463 25.06 6.40 2.84
CA GLU A 463 25.58 7.29 3.88
C GLU A 463 24.48 8.19 4.44
N TYR A 464 24.49 8.42 5.75
CA TYR A 464 23.65 9.45 6.37
C TYR A 464 24.29 10.83 6.29
N GLU A 465 23.49 11.83 6.00
CA GLU A 465 23.80 13.25 6.13
C GLU A 465 22.78 13.88 7.09
N VAL A 466 23.25 14.23 8.28
CA VAL A 466 22.41 14.87 9.30
C VAL A 466 22.46 16.37 9.08
N GLY A 467 21.29 16.97 8.85
CA GLY A 467 21.15 18.42 8.73
C GLY A 467 21.32 19.12 10.07
N ASP A 468 21.60 20.43 10.01
CA ASP A 468 21.61 21.27 11.20
C ASP A 468 20.20 21.36 11.80
N TRP A 469 20.10 21.30 13.13
CA TRP A 469 18.86 21.60 13.82
C TRP A 469 18.51 23.09 13.65
N THR A 470 17.34 23.37 13.09
CA THR A 470 16.88 24.72 12.81
C THR A 470 15.78 25.13 13.81
N PRO A 471 16.02 26.09 14.71
CA PRO A 471 15.00 26.58 15.63
C PRO A 471 13.90 27.34 14.90
N LEU A 472 12.65 27.16 15.37
CA LEU A 472 11.49 27.92 14.90
C LEU A 472 11.18 29.03 15.92
N GLN A 473 11.36 30.28 15.50
CA GLN A 473 11.12 31.45 16.34
C GLN A 473 9.69 31.92 16.13
N LEU A 474 8.79 31.39 16.94
CA LEU A 474 7.40 31.81 16.96
C LEU A 474 7.22 33.01 17.87
N ASP A 475 6.23 33.85 17.58
CA ASP A 475 5.85 34.92 18.50
C ASP A 475 5.25 34.32 19.78
N ASP A 476 5.62 34.89 20.93
CA ASP A 476 4.98 34.59 22.19
C ASP A 476 3.51 35.02 22.11
N ILE A 477 2.59 34.11 22.39
CA ILE A 477 1.21 34.49 22.64
C ILE A 477 1.27 35.25 23.96
N ALA A 478 1.21 36.59 23.89
CA ALA A 478 0.99 37.40 25.07
C ALA A 478 -0.30 36.88 25.69
N ALA A 479 -0.17 36.13 26.80
CA ALA A 479 -1.30 35.73 27.61
C ALA A 479 -2.08 37.00 27.90
N THR A 480 -3.26 37.12 27.31
CA THR A 480 -4.19 38.19 27.60
C THR A 480 -4.54 38.05 29.07
N GLU A 481 -3.81 38.79 29.90
CA GLU A 481 -4.13 38.94 31.32
C GLU A 481 -5.60 39.32 31.42
N ASP A 482 -6.33 38.51 32.17
CA ASP A 482 -7.72 38.66 32.53
C ASP A 482 -7.91 40.00 33.25
N VAL A 483 -8.13 41.08 32.48
CA VAL A 483 -8.63 42.35 33.01
C VAL A 483 -10.13 42.14 33.30
N ARG A 484 -10.41 41.60 34.47
CA ARG A 484 -11.70 41.76 35.14
C ARG A 484 -11.50 42.67 36.34
N GLU A 485 -11.88 43.93 36.14
CA GLU A 485 -12.18 44.90 37.21
C GLU A 485 -13.38 44.47 38.06
#